data_AF-A0AA39J745-F1
#
_entry.id   AF-A0AA39J745-F1
#
_cell.length_a   1.000
_cell.length_b   1.000
_cell.length_c   1.000
_cell.angle_alpha   90.00
_cell.angle_beta   90.00
_cell.angle_gamma   90.00
#
_symmetry.space_group_name_H-M   'P 1'
#
loop_
_entity.id
_entity.type
_entity.pdbx_description
1 polymer ?
#
loop_
_entity_poly.entity_id
_entity_poly.type
_entity_poly.pdbx_seq_one_letter_code
_entity_poly.pdbx_strand_id
1 'polypeptide(L)'
;PSLFFKAAWPENTRDREPDIIAEAISRANQYLDDKFKPYVLEHIPTVISSQEVKHTSTGIIRLLLGLCAERSRTLLWMVCHKLDRIEEFHKLPEEDKAPAFWKAFWELIRCHYLLWRIGIAHGDISIGNLMYNAVTKKAILNDFDLAVVMKPGDISPQKKGFERTGTRPFMALKLLRKANGEVRRMYRHDLESFAWCLLWCAMAEDFPRKAIHGSLRDVYVYKFVMADDVRAKTAKSGFQSIWNCVVEWVHALALGSFEVGEDEDEDGRKFVEQLIALAHEHGPKIPFDDPQLDWVEFQVPPQPSSP
;
A
#
# COMPACT_ATOMS: atom_id res chain seq x y z
N PRO A 1 3.26 16.93 -20.26
CA PRO A 1 3.54 15.98 -19.15
C PRO A 1 4.39 14.81 -19.63
N SER A 2 5.47 14.48 -18.92
CA SER A 2 6.31 13.32 -19.26
C SER A 2 5.55 12.02 -19.06
N LEU A 3 5.81 11.04 -19.93
CA LEU A 3 5.17 9.73 -19.89
C LEU A 3 6.11 8.66 -19.33
N PHE A 4 5.53 7.64 -18.72
CA PHE A 4 6.20 6.43 -18.24
C PHE A 4 5.61 5.22 -18.98
N PHE A 5 6.48 4.33 -19.46
CA PHE A 5 6.10 3.09 -20.11
C PHE A 5 6.44 1.92 -19.20
N LYS A 6 5.44 1.13 -18.85
CA LYS A 6 5.56 -0.12 -18.08
C LYS A 6 5.36 -1.30 -19.01
N ALA A 7 6.21 -2.31 -18.89
CA ALA A 7 6.05 -3.61 -19.51
C ALA A 7 6.14 -4.70 -18.45
N ALA A 8 5.12 -5.55 -18.37
CA ALA A 8 5.03 -6.63 -17.39
C ALA A 8 4.51 -7.92 -18.03
N TRP A 9 4.79 -9.06 -17.39
CA TRP A 9 4.22 -10.37 -17.75
C TRP A 9 3.35 -10.90 -16.61
N PRO A 10 2.17 -10.30 -16.37
CA PRO A 10 1.23 -10.80 -15.37
C PRO A 10 0.76 -12.20 -15.72
N GLU A 11 0.48 -13.00 -14.69
CA GLU A 11 -0.15 -14.32 -14.85
C GLU A 11 -1.57 -14.15 -15.40
N ASN A 12 -1.97 -14.96 -16.38
CA ASN A 12 -3.24 -14.80 -17.09
C ASN A 12 -4.48 -15.04 -16.21
N THR A 13 -4.30 -15.66 -15.04
CA THR A 13 -5.35 -15.87 -14.03
C THR A 13 -5.62 -14.63 -13.18
N ARG A 14 -4.77 -13.60 -13.28
CA ARG A 14 -4.85 -12.36 -12.50
C ARG A 14 -5.48 -11.26 -13.32
N ASP A 15 -6.30 -10.47 -12.65
CA ASP A 15 -6.86 -9.24 -13.18
C ASP A 15 -5.72 -8.29 -13.59
N ARG A 16 -5.93 -7.50 -14.64
CA ARG A 16 -4.88 -6.62 -15.17
C ARG A 16 -4.88 -5.32 -14.39
N GLU A 17 -3.69 -4.80 -14.10
CA GLU A 17 -3.51 -3.49 -13.47
C GLU A 17 -4.41 -2.38 -14.05
N PRO A 18 -4.47 -2.14 -15.38
CA PRO A 18 -5.34 -1.10 -15.94
C PRO A 18 -6.83 -1.38 -15.69
N ASP A 19 -7.26 -2.64 -15.68
CA ASP A 19 -8.65 -3.02 -15.43
C ASP A 19 -9.02 -2.80 -13.95
N ILE A 20 -8.09 -3.11 -13.03
CA ILE A 20 -8.27 -2.86 -11.59
C ILE A 20 -8.34 -1.35 -11.32
N ILE A 21 -7.49 -0.54 -11.96
CA ILE A 21 -7.54 0.93 -11.84
C ILE A 21 -8.88 1.45 -12.39
N ALA A 22 -9.35 0.96 -13.53
CA ALA A 22 -10.65 1.34 -14.09
C ALA A 22 -11.81 0.96 -13.15
N GLU A 23 -11.76 -0.22 -12.55
CA GLU A 23 -12.75 -0.65 -11.55
C GLU A 23 -12.70 0.24 -10.30
N ALA A 24 -11.51 0.60 -9.81
CA ALA A 24 -11.36 1.53 -8.69
C ALA A 24 -12.01 2.90 -8.99
N ILE A 25 -11.81 3.43 -10.20
CA ILE A 25 -12.45 4.68 -10.66
C ILE A 25 -13.98 4.52 -10.71
N SER A 26 -14.47 3.43 -11.29
CA SER A 26 -15.90 3.14 -11.38
C SER A 26 -16.54 3.09 -9.99
N ARG A 27 -15.93 2.35 -9.07
CA ARG A 27 -16.41 2.19 -7.69
C ARG A 27 -16.31 3.46 -6.86
N ALA A 28 -15.25 4.25 -7.04
CA ALA A 28 -15.15 5.54 -6.38
C ALA A 28 -16.33 6.44 -6.79
N ASN A 29 -16.66 6.47 -8.08
CA ASN A 29 -17.81 7.25 -8.58
C ASN A 29 -19.17 6.71 -8.10
N GLN A 30 -19.28 5.38 -7.94
CA GLN A 30 -20.52 4.72 -7.53
C GLN A 30 -20.79 4.80 -6.02
N TYR A 31 -19.77 4.54 -5.19
CA TYR A 31 -19.96 4.31 -3.76
C TYR A 31 -19.54 5.49 -2.88
N LEU A 32 -18.65 6.37 -3.35
CA LEU A 32 -18.18 7.50 -2.54
C LEU A 32 -19.02 8.74 -2.81
N ASP A 33 -19.34 9.47 -1.75
CA ASP A 33 -19.93 10.80 -1.86
C ASP A 33 -18.99 11.77 -2.58
N ASP A 34 -19.52 12.85 -3.16
CA ASP A 34 -18.75 13.86 -3.90
C ASP A 34 -17.60 14.45 -3.08
N LYS A 35 -17.75 14.51 -1.74
CA LYS A 35 -16.69 14.92 -0.82
C LYS A 35 -15.48 13.97 -0.83
N PHE A 36 -15.69 12.67 -1.01
CA PHE A 36 -14.64 11.65 -0.86
C PHE A 36 -14.08 11.13 -2.19
N LYS A 37 -14.79 11.31 -3.30
CA LYS A 37 -14.30 10.93 -4.64
C LYS A 37 -12.88 11.45 -4.93
N PRO A 38 -12.53 12.73 -4.66
CA PRO A 38 -11.18 13.23 -4.94
C PRO A 38 -10.08 12.47 -4.20
N TYR A 39 -10.35 11.96 -2.99
CA TYR A 39 -9.38 11.21 -2.18
C TYR A 39 -8.97 9.87 -2.78
N VAL A 40 -9.72 9.37 -3.77
CA VAL A 40 -9.32 8.22 -4.58
C VAL A 40 -8.91 8.67 -5.98
N LEU A 41 -9.76 9.43 -6.67
CA LEU A 41 -9.56 9.75 -8.09
C LEU A 41 -8.31 10.59 -8.37
N GLU A 42 -7.87 11.42 -7.42
CA GLU A 42 -6.64 12.22 -7.55
C GLU A 42 -5.37 11.51 -7.05
N HIS A 43 -5.53 10.32 -6.45
CA HIS A 43 -4.49 9.63 -5.68
C HIS A 43 -4.16 8.22 -6.20
N ILE A 44 -4.65 7.86 -7.39
CA ILE A 44 -4.31 6.64 -8.13
C ILE A 44 -3.73 6.97 -9.52
N PRO A 45 -3.04 6.04 -10.21
CA PRO A 45 -2.36 6.33 -11.46
C PRO A 45 -3.33 6.63 -12.59
N THR A 46 -2.99 7.62 -13.42
CA THR A 46 -3.70 7.87 -14.68
C THR A 46 -3.13 6.99 -15.78
N VAL A 47 -3.92 6.00 -16.21
CA VAL A 47 -3.60 5.14 -17.36
C VAL A 47 -4.01 5.84 -18.65
N ILE A 48 -3.05 6.09 -19.54
CA ILE A 48 -3.27 6.73 -20.84
C ILE A 48 -3.64 5.69 -21.90
N SER A 49 -2.94 4.57 -21.88
CA SER A 49 -3.16 3.46 -22.81
C SER A 49 -2.59 2.17 -22.22
N SER A 50 -3.21 1.05 -22.53
CA SER A 50 -2.69 -0.28 -22.19
C SER A 50 -3.04 -1.29 -23.28
N GLN A 51 -2.17 -2.29 -23.46
CA GLN A 51 -2.36 -3.32 -24.46
C GLN A 51 -1.74 -4.65 -24.03
N GLU A 52 -2.53 -5.72 -24.11
CA GLU A 52 -2.00 -7.09 -24.04
C GLU A 52 -1.46 -7.54 -25.41
N VAL A 53 -0.22 -8.00 -25.42
CA VAL A 53 0.47 -8.46 -26.63
C VAL A 53 0.34 -9.98 -26.73
N LYS A 54 -0.84 -10.45 -27.16
CA LYS A 54 -1.27 -11.87 -27.07
C LYS A 54 -0.25 -12.90 -27.62
N HIS A 55 0.51 -12.55 -28.65
CA HIS A 55 1.50 -13.44 -29.27
C HIS A 55 2.76 -13.67 -28.42
N THR A 56 2.92 -12.98 -27.29
CA THR A 56 4.03 -13.13 -26.35
C THR A 56 3.71 -14.06 -25.18
N SER A 57 2.58 -14.78 -25.24
CA SER A 57 2.16 -15.69 -24.18
C SER A 57 3.22 -16.76 -23.92
N THR A 58 3.65 -16.88 -22.66
CA THR A 58 4.56 -17.94 -22.23
C THR A 58 3.95 -19.33 -22.35
N GLY A 59 2.62 -19.42 -22.50
CA GLY A 59 1.93 -20.69 -22.75
C GLY A 59 2.37 -21.35 -24.04
N ILE A 60 2.67 -20.57 -25.08
CA ILE A 60 3.17 -21.09 -26.36
C ILE A 60 4.52 -21.78 -26.13
N ILE A 61 5.44 -21.11 -25.41
CA ILE A 61 6.76 -21.65 -25.08
C ILE A 61 6.63 -22.91 -24.22
N ARG A 62 5.75 -22.90 -23.21
CA ARG A 62 5.53 -24.04 -22.32
C ARG A 62 5.01 -25.26 -23.09
N LEU A 63 4.04 -25.06 -23.99
CA LEU A 63 3.51 -26.14 -24.83
C LEU A 63 4.58 -26.71 -25.77
N LEU A 64 5.41 -25.87 -26.39
CA LEU A 64 6.54 -26.31 -27.24
C LEU A 64 7.57 -27.15 -26.45
N LEU A 65 7.73 -26.89 -25.15
CA LEU A 65 8.60 -27.63 -24.25
C LEU A 65 7.92 -28.87 -23.62
N GLY A 66 6.68 -29.18 -23.97
CA GLY A 66 5.91 -30.30 -23.37
C GLY A 66 5.49 -30.06 -21.92
N LEU A 67 5.42 -28.80 -21.47
CA LEU A 67 5.04 -28.42 -20.12
C LEU A 67 3.56 -27.98 -20.04
N CYS A 68 2.96 -28.09 -18.85
CA CYS A 68 1.61 -27.58 -18.58
C CYS A 68 1.54 -26.05 -18.78
N ALA A 69 0.55 -25.57 -19.53
CA ALA A 69 0.32 -24.15 -19.83
C ALA A 69 -0.47 -23.40 -18.73
N GLU A 70 -0.79 -24.04 -17.61
CA GLU A 70 -1.31 -23.33 -16.44
C GLU A 70 -0.34 -22.23 -16.00
N ARG A 71 -0.91 -21.14 -15.48
CA ARG A 71 -0.15 -19.99 -14.98
C ARG A 71 0.72 -19.32 -16.05
N SER A 72 0.31 -19.45 -17.31
CA SER A 72 0.90 -18.71 -18.42
C SER A 72 0.80 -17.22 -18.18
N ARG A 73 1.74 -16.48 -18.75
CA ARG A 73 1.86 -15.03 -18.63
C ARG A 73 1.87 -14.41 -20.00
N THR A 74 1.23 -13.26 -20.14
CA THR A 74 1.17 -12.51 -21.40
C THR A 74 1.74 -11.12 -21.16
N LEU A 75 2.51 -10.61 -22.12
CA LEU A 75 3.03 -9.25 -22.02
C LEU A 75 1.88 -8.24 -22.00
N LEU A 76 1.89 -7.38 -21.00
CA LEU A 76 1.04 -6.21 -20.88
C LEU A 76 1.94 -4.97 -20.94
N TRP A 77 1.61 -4.07 -21.85
CA TRP A 77 2.18 -2.72 -21.89
C TRP A 77 1.18 -1.73 -21.33
N MET A 78 1.68 -0.74 -20.59
CA MET A 78 0.88 0.34 -20.04
C MET A 78 1.65 1.65 -20.12
N VAL A 79 0.98 2.72 -20.53
CA VAL A 79 1.52 4.08 -20.58
C VAL A 79 0.79 4.91 -19.53
N CYS A 80 1.54 5.53 -18.63
CA CYS A 80 1.03 6.40 -17.57
C CYS A 80 1.77 7.74 -17.56
N HIS A 81 1.29 8.69 -16.76
CA HIS A 81 2.10 9.86 -16.42
C HIS A 81 3.30 9.48 -15.58
N LYS A 82 4.45 10.12 -15.84
CA LYS A 82 5.63 9.96 -15.01
C LYS A 82 5.38 10.58 -13.62
N LEU A 83 5.74 9.86 -12.58
CA LEU A 83 5.65 10.27 -11.17
C LEU A 83 7.04 10.23 -10.53
N ASP A 84 7.21 11.01 -9.47
CA ASP A 84 8.43 11.03 -8.65
C ASP A 84 8.19 10.23 -7.36
N ARG A 85 9.23 9.68 -6.74
CA ARG A 85 9.05 8.94 -5.47
C ARG A 85 8.91 9.92 -4.30
N ILE A 86 8.05 9.62 -3.32
CA ILE A 86 7.96 10.47 -2.12
C ILE A 86 9.28 10.49 -1.33
N GLU A 87 10.12 9.46 -1.49
CA GLU A 87 11.48 9.44 -0.92
C GLU A 87 12.28 10.66 -1.34
N GLU A 88 12.08 11.19 -2.55
CA GLU A 88 12.83 12.33 -3.09
C GLU A 88 12.62 13.62 -2.30
N PHE A 89 11.63 13.67 -1.39
CA PHE A 89 11.46 14.78 -0.47
C PHE A 89 12.66 14.97 0.46
N HIS A 90 13.56 13.98 0.60
CA HIS A 90 14.84 14.19 1.28
C HIS A 90 15.71 15.30 0.66
N LYS A 91 15.42 15.70 -0.59
CA LYS A 91 16.09 16.79 -1.32
C LYS A 91 15.53 18.18 -1.02
N LEU A 92 14.39 18.27 -0.34
CA LEU A 92 13.80 19.55 0.09
C LEU A 92 14.66 20.19 1.21
N PRO A 93 14.50 21.51 1.45
CA PRO A 93 15.02 22.17 2.65
C PRO A 93 14.62 21.40 3.92
N GLU A 94 15.48 21.41 4.94
CA GLU A 94 15.32 20.55 6.12
C GLU A 94 13.99 20.77 6.85
N GLU A 95 13.55 22.02 6.89
CA GLU A 95 12.27 22.48 7.45
C GLU A 95 11.04 21.96 6.69
N ASP A 96 11.18 21.64 5.40
CA ASP A 96 10.07 21.24 4.52
C ASP A 96 9.96 19.72 4.35
N LYS A 97 11.01 18.95 4.68
CA LYS A 97 11.05 17.49 4.47
C LYS A 97 9.91 16.78 5.21
N ALA A 98 9.88 16.90 6.53
CA ALA A 98 8.87 16.26 7.38
C ALA A 98 7.44 16.70 7.01
N PRO A 99 7.13 18.00 6.90
CA PRO A 99 5.78 18.44 6.56
C PRO A 99 5.30 17.92 5.20
N ALA A 100 6.12 18.03 4.15
CA ALA A 100 5.75 17.57 2.81
C ALA A 100 5.55 16.05 2.78
N PHE A 101 6.46 15.30 3.41
CA PHE A 101 6.35 13.85 3.50
C PHE A 101 5.12 13.43 4.28
N TRP A 102 4.88 14.01 5.45
CA TRP A 102 3.73 13.67 6.29
C TRP A 102 2.40 13.90 5.55
N LYS A 103 2.26 15.04 4.87
CA LYS A 103 1.07 15.33 4.05
C LYS A 103 0.85 14.26 2.99
N ALA A 104 1.87 13.96 2.19
CA ALA A 104 1.77 12.96 1.12
C ALA A 104 1.47 11.56 1.67
N PHE A 105 2.11 11.20 2.79
CA PHE A 105 1.90 9.92 3.45
C PHE A 105 0.45 9.77 3.95
N TRP A 106 -0.13 10.83 4.49
CA TRP A 106 -1.52 10.84 4.94
C TRP A 106 -2.52 10.74 3.78
N GLU A 107 -2.27 11.44 2.66
CA GLU A 107 -3.05 11.30 1.42
C GLU A 107 -3.07 9.84 0.93
N LEU A 108 -1.92 9.16 0.96
CA LEU A 108 -1.79 7.76 0.53
C LEU A 108 -2.58 6.80 1.43
N ILE A 109 -2.50 6.96 2.75
CA ILE A 109 -3.25 6.12 3.70
C ILE A 109 -4.76 6.32 3.51
N ARG A 110 -5.22 7.56 3.31
CA ARG A 110 -6.64 7.85 3.09
C ARG A 110 -7.14 7.23 1.79
N CYS A 111 -6.40 7.42 0.69
CA CYS A 111 -6.70 6.79 -0.59
C CYS A 111 -6.79 5.27 -0.45
N HIS A 112 -5.77 4.66 0.18
CA HIS A 112 -5.71 3.23 0.43
C HIS A 112 -6.89 2.70 1.26
N TYR A 113 -7.27 3.43 2.32
CA TYR A 113 -8.43 3.08 3.13
C TYR A 113 -9.71 3.07 2.33
N LEU A 114 -9.99 4.14 1.56
CA LEU A 114 -11.19 4.23 0.75
C LEU A 114 -11.24 3.15 -0.33
N LEU A 115 -10.11 2.89 -1.00
CA LEU A 115 -9.94 1.77 -1.94
C LEU A 115 -10.32 0.44 -1.27
N TRP A 116 -9.79 0.16 -0.08
CA TRP A 116 -10.12 -1.05 0.66
C TRP A 116 -11.62 -1.15 0.93
N ARG A 117 -12.25 -0.06 1.39
CA ARG A 117 -13.69 -0.03 1.70
C ARG A 117 -14.55 -0.31 0.48
N ILE A 118 -14.21 0.26 -0.68
CA ILE A 118 -14.91 0.00 -1.94
C ILE A 118 -14.47 -1.32 -2.60
N GLY A 119 -13.71 -2.18 -1.90
CA GLY A 119 -13.39 -3.53 -2.34
C GLY A 119 -12.19 -3.64 -3.27
N ILE A 120 -11.21 -2.74 -3.17
CA ILE A 120 -9.94 -2.80 -3.89
C ILE A 120 -8.81 -2.94 -2.86
N ALA A 121 -8.26 -4.14 -2.71
CA ALA A 121 -7.12 -4.38 -1.83
C ALA A 121 -5.81 -4.26 -2.63
N HIS A 122 -4.90 -3.33 -2.27
CA HIS A 122 -3.72 -3.02 -3.07
C HIS A 122 -2.68 -4.16 -3.17
N GLY A 123 -2.45 -4.91 -2.09
CA GLY A 123 -1.58 -6.08 -2.12
C GLY A 123 -0.08 -5.80 -1.93
N ASP A 124 0.43 -4.64 -2.36
CA ASP A 124 1.87 -4.32 -2.36
C ASP A 124 2.22 -2.91 -1.89
N ILE A 125 1.97 -2.61 -0.61
CA ILE A 125 2.44 -1.35 -0.02
C ILE A 125 3.96 -1.43 0.16
N SER A 126 4.68 -0.57 -0.56
CA SER A 126 6.14 -0.46 -0.52
C SER A 126 6.56 0.96 -0.84
N ILE A 127 7.74 1.39 -0.40
CA ILE A 127 8.18 2.78 -0.67
C ILE A 127 8.26 3.07 -2.19
N GLY A 128 8.62 2.06 -3.00
CA GLY A 128 8.67 2.21 -4.47
C GLY A 128 7.31 2.50 -5.12
N ASN A 129 6.22 2.24 -4.39
CA ASN A 129 4.84 2.41 -4.82
C ASN A 129 4.17 3.66 -4.23
N LEU A 130 4.87 4.36 -3.32
CA LEU A 130 4.43 5.64 -2.76
C LEU A 130 5.01 6.77 -3.63
N MET A 131 4.19 7.28 -4.54
CA MET A 131 4.62 8.21 -5.57
C MET A 131 4.04 9.60 -5.34
N TYR A 132 4.53 10.58 -6.10
CA TYR A 132 4.12 11.96 -6.06
C TYR A 132 4.03 12.53 -7.47
N ASN A 133 2.93 13.24 -7.74
CA ASN A 133 2.76 13.98 -8.96
C ASN A 133 3.19 15.44 -8.75
N ALA A 134 4.36 15.80 -9.28
CA ALA A 134 4.91 17.15 -9.13
C ALA A 134 4.07 18.25 -9.80
N VAL A 135 3.18 17.89 -10.75
CA VAL A 135 2.29 18.82 -11.44
C VAL A 135 1.04 19.09 -10.62
N THR A 136 0.34 18.04 -10.17
CA THR A 136 -0.91 18.20 -9.39
C THR A 136 -0.66 18.42 -7.90
N LYS A 137 0.57 18.19 -7.44
CA LYS A 137 0.99 18.24 -6.04
C LYS A 137 0.28 17.22 -5.15
N LYS A 138 -0.05 16.05 -5.71
CA LYS A 138 -0.77 14.97 -5.03
C LYS A 138 0.09 13.72 -4.89
N ALA A 139 -0.02 13.05 -3.75
CA ALA A 139 0.56 11.72 -3.58
C ALA A 139 -0.26 10.67 -4.34
N ILE A 140 0.41 9.72 -4.99
CA ILE A 140 -0.22 8.69 -5.82
C ILE A 140 0.18 7.32 -5.27
N LEU A 141 -0.82 6.50 -4.90
CA LEU A 141 -0.59 5.09 -4.62
C LEU A 141 -0.48 4.38 -5.97
N ASN A 142 0.68 3.79 -6.27
CA ASN A 142 0.99 3.24 -7.58
C ASN A 142 1.19 1.71 -7.52
N ASP A 143 1.18 1.07 -8.69
CA ASP A 143 1.47 -0.36 -8.87
C ASP A 143 0.39 -1.31 -8.35
N PHE A 144 -0.71 -1.41 -9.11
CA PHE A 144 -1.85 -2.29 -8.78
C PHE A 144 -1.67 -3.72 -9.33
N ASP A 145 -0.46 -4.11 -9.76
CA ASP A 145 -0.18 -5.48 -10.25
C ASP A 145 -0.49 -6.56 -9.23
N LEU A 146 -0.41 -6.24 -7.92
CA LEU A 146 -0.76 -7.15 -6.83
C LEU A 146 -2.14 -6.96 -6.23
N ALA A 147 -2.93 -6.05 -6.79
CA ALA A 147 -4.23 -5.74 -6.24
C ALA A 147 -5.26 -6.85 -6.50
N VAL A 148 -6.24 -6.94 -5.60
CA VAL A 148 -7.35 -7.89 -5.65
C VAL A 148 -8.66 -7.13 -5.58
N VAL A 149 -9.54 -7.42 -6.53
CA VAL A 149 -10.92 -6.92 -6.53
C VAL A 149 -11.80 -7.83 -5.67
N MET A 150 -12.33 -7.28 -4.61
CA MET A 150 -13.22 -7.92 -3.64
C MET A 150 -14.66 -7.44 -3.84
N LYS A 151 -15.64 -8.02 -3.13
CA LYS A 151 -16.93 -7.34 -3.02
C LYS A 151 -16.75 -6.11 -2.11
N PRO A 152 -17.36 -4.95 -2.44
CA PRO A 152 -17.35 -3.80 -1.54
C PRO A 152 -17.84 -4.19 -0.14
N GLY A 153 -17.09 -3.79 0.89
CA GLY A 153 -17.38 -4.16 2.28
C GLY A 153 -16.80 -5.51 2.76
N ASP A 154 -16.22 -6.33 1.87
CA ASP A 154 -15.48 -7.53 2.31
C ASP A 154 -14.32 -7.14 3.24
N ILE A 155 -14.17 -7.86 4.35
CA ILE A 155 -13.13 -7.56 5.34
C ILE A 155 -11.73 -8.00 4.91
N SER A 156 -11.63 -8.83 3.86
CA SER A 156 -10.35 -9.32 3.34
C SER A 156 -10.49 -10.07 2.02
N PRO A 157 -9.45 -10.02 1.16
CA PRO A 157 -9.44 -10.67 -0.15
C PRO A 157 -9.52 -12.19 -0.04
N GLN A 158 -10.30 -12.82 -0.92
CA GLN A 158 -10.35 -14.27 -1.04
C GLN A 158 -9.04 -14.77 -1.67
N LYS A 159 -8.45 -15.82 -1.09
CA LYS A 159 -7.20 -16.42 -1.59
C LYS A 159 -7.41 -16.97 -3.00
N LYS A 160 -6.78 -16.37 -4.01
CA LYS A 160 -6.51 -17.05 -5.29
C LYS A 160 -5.09 -17.62 -5.25
N GLY A 161 -4.91 -18.72 -4.50
CA GLY A 161 -3.68 -19.51 -4.47
C GLY A 161 -2.67 -19.14 -3.37
N PHE A 162 -1.39 -19.43 -3.60
CA PHE A 162 -0.28 -19.04 -2.71
C PHE A 162 0.05 -17.55 -2.88
N GLU A 163 -0.80 -16.67 -2.35
CA GLU A 163 -0.61 -15.23 -2.40
C GLU A 163 0.48 -14.80 -1.40
N ARG A 164 1.74 -15.14 -1.73
CA ARG A 164 2.96 -14.55 -1.15
C ARG A 164 3.23 -13.21 -1.81
N THR A 165 2.23 -12.36 -1.91
CA THR A 165 2.31 -11.06 -2.57
C THR A 165 2.76 -10.00 -1.57
N GLY A 166 3.58 -9.06 -2.03
CA GLY A 166 4.09 -7.98 -1.21
C GLY A 166 5.61 -7.99 -1.10
N THR A 167 6.18 -6.79 -1.00
CA THR A 167 7.62 -6.59 -0.90
C THR A 167 8.11 -6.92 0.52
N ARG A 168 8.93 -7.97 0.66
CA ARG A 168 9.34 -8.59 1.95
C ARG A 168 9.67 -7.61 3.11
N PRO A 169 10.48 -6.56 2.92
CA PRO A 169 10.75 -5.58 3.98
C PRO A 169 9.51 -4.86 4.55
N PHE A 170 8.45 -4.73 3.77
CA PHE A 170 7.25 -4.00 4.15
C PHE A 170 6.14 -4.94 4.62
N MET A 171 6.16 -6.20 4.16
CA MET A 171 5.18 -7.23 4.56
C MET A 171 5.05 -7.38 6.08
N ALA A 172 3.80 -7.39 6.57
CA ALA A 172 3.49 -7.54 7.99
C ALA A 172 4.16 -8.74 8.67
N LEU A 173 4.56 -8.61 9.95
CA LEU A 173 5.22 -9.65 10.73
C LEU A 173 4.41 -10.95 10.79
N LYS A 174 3.09 -10.85 10.97
CA LYS A 174 2.20 -12.04 11.01
C LYS A 174 2.21 -12.80 9.68
N LEU A 175 2.24 -12.08 8.55
CA LEU A 175 2.31 -12.67 7.21
C LEU A 175 3.69 -13.29 6.93
N LEU A 176 4.77 -12.66 7.39
CA LEU A 176 6.12 -13.22 7.29
C LEU A 176 6.29 -14.50 8.12
N ARG A 177 5.73 -14.55 9.35
CA ARG A 177 5.83 -15.70 10.26
C ARG A 177 5.05 -16.91 9.77
N LYS A 178 3.80 -16.71 9.34
CA LYS A 178 2.90 -17.79 8.88
C LYS A 178 2.74 -17.75 7.36
N ALA A 179 3.87 -17.88 6.66
CA ALA A 179 3.95 -17.78 5.19
C ALA A 179 3.43 -19.02 4.41
N ASN A 180 2.78 -19.96 5.11
CA ASN A 180 2.08 -21.10 4.53
C ASN A 180 0.68 -20.73 4.00
N GLY A 181 0.27 -19.47 4.16
CA GLY A 181 -1.02 -18.99 3.70
C GLY A 181 -2.15 -19.30 4.66
N GLU A 182 -1.88 -19.65 5.93
CA GLU A 182 -2.93 -19.78 6.95
C GLU A 182 -3.54 -18.43 7.31
N VAL A 183 -2.71 -17.38 7.36
CA VAL A 183 -3.15 -16.05 7.77
C VAL A 183 -3.94 -15.37 6.66
N ARG A 184 -5.17 -14.99 6.99
CA ARG A 184 -6.00 -14.11 6.19
C ARG A 184 -5.40 -12.70 6.19
N ARG A 185 -5.18 -12.11 5.02
CA ARG A 185 -4.66 -10.73 4.87
C ARG A 185 -5.76 -9.74 5.24
N MET A 186 -5.53 -8.91 6.24
CA MET A 186 -6.48 -7.92 6.76
C MET A 186 -5.94 -6.50 6.53
N TYR A 187 -6.80 -5.48 6.60
CA TYR A 187 -6.40 -4.07 6.41
C TYR A 187 -5.23 -3.65 7.32
N ARG A 188 -5.19 -4.15 8.56
CA ARG A 188 -4.11 -3.90 9.51
C ARG A 188 -2.73 -4.34 9.01
N HIS A 189 -2.65 -5.36 8.16
CA HIS A 189 -1.37 -5.82 7.59
C HIS A 189 -0.82 -4.81 6.58
N ASP A 190 -1.70 -4.08 5.89
CA ASP A 190 -1.33 -3.01 4.97
C ASP A 190 -0.96 -1.75 5.75
N LEU A 191 -1.65 -1.45 6.85
CA LEU A 191 -1.24 -0.40 7.78
C LEU A 191 0.14 -0.67 8.39
N GLU A 192 0.41 -1.91 8.80
CA GLU A 192 1.75 -2.28 9.27
C GLU A 192 2.78 -2.05 8.15
N SER A 193 2.44 -2.35 6.89
CA SER A 193 3.29 -2.09 5.73
C SER A 193 3.57 -0.59 5.52
N PHE A 194 2.58 0.27 5.76
CA PHE A 194 2.79 1.73 5.82
C PHE A 194 3.75 2.10 6.95
N ALA A 195 3.58 1.59 8.17
CA ALA A 195 4.50 1.87 9.28
C ALA A 195 5.95 1.50 8.95
N TRP A 196 6.17 0.38 8.26
CA TRP A 196 7.49 0.02 7.74
C TRP A 196 8.00 1.02 6.70
N CYS A 197 7.17 1.47 5.75
CA CYS A 197 7.56 2.52 4.80
C CYS A 197 7.97 3.82 5.50
N LEU A 198 7.18 4.25 6.50
CA LEU A 198 7.43 5.45 7.30
C LEU A 198 8.77 5.35 8.03
N LEU A 199 9.02 4.23 8.71
CA LEU A 199 10.28 3.96 9.40
C LEU A 199 11.46 4.06 8.46
N TRP A 200 11.42 3.33 7.34
CA TRP A 200 12.53 3.26 6.41
C TRP A 200 12.81 4.58 5.67
N CYS A 201 11.81 5.46 5.52
CA CYS A 201 12.01 6.80 4.98
C CYS A 201 12.58 7.78 6.02
N ALA A 202 12.14 7.67 7.28
CA ALA A 202 12.43 8.65 8.33
C ALA A 202 13.62 8.29 9.24
N MET A 203 14.10 7.05 9.22
CA MET A 203 15.22 6.60 10.05
C MET A 203 16.58 7.05 9.47
N ALA A 204 17.53 7.38 10.35
CA ALA A 204 18.87 7.79 9.96
C ALA A 204 19.71 6.64 9.39
N GLU A 205 19.47 5.41 9.86
CA GLU A 205 20.13 4.21 9.36
C GLU A 205 19.62 3.83 7.95
N ASP A 206 20.53 3.33 7.11
CA ASP A 206 20.21 2.92 5.75
C ASP A 206 19.27 1.70 5.71
N PHE A 207 18.56 1.58 4.59
CA PHE A 207 17.68 0.45 4.34
C PHE A 207 18.43 -0.90 4.43
N PRO A 208 17.92 -1.86 5.21
CA PRO A 208 18.63 -3.10 5.47
C PRO A 208 18.67 -4.02 4.25
N ARG A 209 19.85 -4.17 3.63
CA ARG A 209 20.05 -5.11 2.50
C ARG A 209 19.64 -6.55 2.82
N LYS A 210 19.81 -6.98 4.07
CA LYS A 210 19.37 -8.30 4.55
C LYS A 210 17.85 -8.48 4.48
N ALA A 211 17.07 -7.41 4.66
CA ALA A 211 15.61 -7.46 4.52
C ALA A 211 15.17 -7.67 3.06
N ILE A 212 16.01 -7.25 2.09
CA ILE A 212 15.73 -7.38 0.66
C ILE A 212 15.99 -8.83 0.19
N HIS A 213 17.12 -9.41 0.61
CA HIS A 213 17.62 -10.66 0.06
C HIS A 213 17.48 -11.89 0.98
N GLY A 214 17.22 -11.69 2.27
CA GLY A 214 17.08 -12.77 3.25
C GLY A 214 15.82 -13.62 3.06
N SER A 215 15.81 -14.82 3.66
CA SER A 215 14.60 -15.65 3.70
C SER A 215 13.48 -14.94 4.45
N LEU A 216 12.22 -15.37 4.29
CA LEU A 216 11.08 -14.79 5.03
C LEU A 216 11.31 -14.82 6.55
N ARG A 217 11.96 -15.86 7.05
CA ARG A 217 12.34 -15.98 8.47
C ARG A 217 13.40 -14.95 8.87
N ASP A 218 14.41 -14.73 8.03
CA ASP A 218 15.45 -13.73 8.31
C ASP A 218 14.84 -12.33 8.36
N VAL A 219 13.96 -12.01 7.41
CA VAL A 219 13.25 -10.73 7.36
C VAL A 219 12.35 -10.58 8.59
N TYR A 220 11.61 -11.62 8.97
CA TYR A 220 10.80 -11.63 10.19
C TYR A 220 11.63 -11.33 11.44
N VAL A 221 12.71 -12.07 11.67
CA VAL A 221 13.57 -11.89 12.85
C VAL A 221 14.15 -10.48 12.89
N TYR A 222 14.66 -10.01 11.75
CA TYR A 222 15.21 -8.67 11.64
C TYR A 222 14.17 -7.59 11.98
N LYS A 223 12.97 -7.67 11.40
CA LYS A 223 11.91 -6.69 11.63
C LYS A 223 11.38 -6.74 13.06
N PHE A 224 11.26 -7.92 13.64
CA PHE A 224 10.84 -8.08 15.03
C PHE A 224 11.81 -7.38 15.99
N VAL A 225 13.12 -7.63 15.82
CA VAL A 225 14.16 -6.94 16.61
C VAL A 225 14.15 -5.44 16.34
N MET A 226 13.99 -5.00 15.08
CA MET A 226 13.91 -3.58 14.78
C MET A 226 12.72 -2.90 15.47
N ALA A 227 11.55 -3.55 15.53
CA ALA A 227 10.38 -2.98 16.20
C ALA A 227 10.60 -2.84 17.71
N ASP A 228 11.32 -3.78 18.33
CA ASP A 228 11.71 -3.73 19.75
C ASP A 228 12.73 -2.60 20.01
N ASP A 229 13.74 -2.50 19.15
CA ASP A 229 14.83 -1.54 19.25
C ASP A 229 14.49 -0.14 18.70
N VAL A 230 13.31 0.07 18.11
CA VAL A 230 12.99 1.30 17.36
C VAL A 230 13.12 2.57 18.21
N ARG A 231 12.86 2.48 19.52
CA ARG A 231 13.01 3.59 20.47
C ARG A 231 14.47 4.02 20.69
N ALA A 232 15.43 3.13 20.43
CA ALA A 232 16.86 3.43 20.48
C ALA A 232 17.40 3.99 19.15
N LYS A 233 16.57 4.07 18.10
CA LYS A 233 16.94 4.59 16.78
C LYS A 233 16.76 6.10 16.70
N THR A 234 17.37 6.71 15.69
CA THR A 234 17.35 8.16 15.47
C THR A 234 16.73 8.52 14.13
N ALA A 235 16.13 9.70 14.09
CA ALA A 235 15.55 10.27 12.89
C ALA A 235 16.63 10.75 11.91
N LYS A 236 16.35 10.58 10.62
CA LYS A 236 17.05 11.24 9.53
C LYS A 236 16.89 12.76 9.64
N SER A 237 17.91 13.50 9.19
CA SER A 237 17.85 14.97 9.14
C SER A 237 16.62 15.48 8.39
N GLY A 238 15.85 16.36 9.05
CA GLY A 238 14.57 16.92 8.61
C GLY A 238 13.34 16.07 8.91
N PHE A 239 13.48 14.94 9.61
CA PHE A 239 12.37 14.06 10.03
C PHE A 239 12.14 14.05 11.55
N GLN A 240 12.88 14.84 12.32
CA GLN A 240 12.82 14.85 13.78
C GLN A 240 11.42 15.18 14.31
N SER A 241 10.69 16.08 13.64
CA SER A 241 9.34 16.51 14.07
C SER A 241 8.27 15.42 13.96
N ILE A 242 8.52 14.34 13.21
CA ILE A 242 7.59 13.22 13.06
C ILE A 242 8.09 11.94 13.73
N TRP A 243 9.32 11.94 14.24
CA TRP A 243 10.02 10.72 14.68
C TRP A 243 9.29 9.98 15.79
N ASN A 244 8.75 10.70 16.77
CA ASN A 244 8.00 10.06 17.86
C ASN A 244 6.77 9.31 17.33
N CYS A 245 6.07 9.89 16.35
CA CYS A 245 4.96 9.22 15.68
C CYS A 245 5.39 7.96 14.94
N VAL A 246 6.54 7.99 14.25
CA VAL A 246 7.10 6.82 13.54
C VAL A 246 7.35 5.67 14.52
N VAL A 247 8.03 5.97 15.63
CA VAL A 247 8.35 5.01 16.70
C VAL A 247 7.08 4.35 17.24
N GLU A 248 6.09 5.15 17.63
CA GLU A 248 4.88 4.63 18.24
C GLU A 248 3.98 3.88 17.25
N TRP A 249 3.95 4.27 15.97
CA TRP A 249 3.24 3.52 14.93
C TRP A 249 3.85 2.14 14.68
N VAL A 250 5.19 2.07 14.56
CA VAL A 250 5.88 0.79 14.40
C VAL A 250 5.62 -0.10 15.61
N HIS A 251 5.73 0.44 16.82
CA HIS A 251 5.48 -0.30 18.05
C HIS A 251 4.03 -0.82 18.11
N ALA A 252 3.03 0.04 17.89
CA ALA A 252 1.62 -0.33 17.94
C ALA A 252 1.23 -1.36 16.86
N LEU A 253 1.66 -1.15 15.62
CA LEU A 253 1.22 -1.99 14.50
C LEU A 253 2.03 -3.28 14.38
N ALA A 254 3.33 -3.26 14.68
CA ALA A 254 4.18 -4.44 14.58
C ALA A 254 4.15 -5.29 15.87
N LEU A 255 4.24 -4.69 17.06
CA LEU A 255 4.26 -5.40 18.34
C LEU A 255 2.87 -5.49 18.99
N GLY A 256 2.08 -4.42 18.96
CA GLY A 256 0.70 -4.43 19.49
C GLY A 256 -0.22 -5.44 18.79
N SER A 257 0.08 -5.78 17.52
CA SER A 257 -0.54 -6.89 16.77
C SER A 257 -0.40 -8.28 17.43
N PHE A 258 0.43 -8.42 18.48
CA PHE A 258 0.61 -9.65 19.24
C PHE A 258 -0.12 -9.66 20.59
N GLU A 259 -0.58 -8.50 21.09
CA GLU A 259 -1.27 -8.38 22.39
C GLU A 259 -2.79 -8.47 22.27
N VAL A 260 -3.35 -8.02 21.16
CA VAL A 260 -4.78 -8.20 20.87
C VAL A 260 -5.03 -9.65 20.47
N GLY A 261 -5.94 -10.31 21.19
CA GLY A 261 -6.29 -11.72 21.02
C GLY A 261 -6.61 -12.11 19.58
N GLU A 262 -6.65 -13.41 19.32
CA GLU A 262 -6.76 -14.04 17.99
C GLU A 262 -8.05 -13.75 17.20
N ASP A 263 -8.76 -12.65 17.44
CA ASP A 263 -9.94 -12.28 16.67
C ASP A 263 -9.52 -11.83 15.25
N GLU A 264 -9.71 -12.73 14.30
CA GLU A 264 -9.38 -12.57 12.90
C GLU A 264 -10.34 -11.64 12.13
N ASP A 265 -11.40 -11.18 12.80
CA ASP A 265 -12.50 -10.37 12.24
C ASP A 265 -12.48 -8.91 12.72
N GLU A 266 -11.33 -8.42 13.18
CA GLU A 266 -11.25 -7.06 13.70
C GLU A 266 -11.37 -6.01 12.58
N ASP A 267 -12.35 -5.13 12.73
CA ASP A 267 -12.64 -4.04 11.80
C ASP A 267 -11.43 -3.09 11.70
N GLY A 268 -10.91 -2.92 10.47
CA GLY A 268 -9.79 -2.03 10.18
C GLY A 268 -9.97 -0.59 10.67
N ARG A 269 -11.22 -0.17 10.95
CA ARG A 269 -11.55 1.12 11.59
C ARG A 269 -10.86 1.35 12.93
N LYS A 270 -10.79 0.34 13.81
CA LYS A 270 -10.14 0.52 15.13
C LYS A 270 -8.65 0.84 15.02
N PHE A 271 -7.95 0.16 14.10
CA PHE A 271 -6.53 0.41 13.87
C PHE A 271 -6.28 1.77 13.27
N VAL A 272 -7.18 2.20 12.39
CA VAL A 272 -7.20 3.54 11.83
C VAL A 272 -7.41 4.60 12.93
N GLU A 273 -8.37 4.41 13.83
CA GLU A 273 -8.65 5.33 14.94
C GLU A 273 -7.45 5.47 15.87
N GLN A 274 -6.81 4.35 16.22
CA GLN A 274 -5.56 4.34 16.98
C GLN A 274 -4.45 5.10 16.25
N LEU A 275 -4.33 4.89 14.94
CA LEU A 275 -3.32 5.54 14.10
C LEU A 275 -3.53 7.06 14.03
N ILE A 276 -4.78 7.53 13.97
CA ILE A 276 -5.14 8.94 14.04
C ILE A 276 -4.84 9.51 15.42
N ALA A 277 -5.18 8.80 16.49
CA ALA A 277 -4.90 9.24 17.85
C ALA A 277 -3.39 9.41 18.07
N LEU A 278 -2.58 8.45 17.62
CA LEU A 278 -1.11 8.52 17.66
C LEU A 278 -0.57 9.67 16.81
N ALA A 279 -1.13 9.89 15.61
CA ALA A 279 -0.76 11.03 14.78
C ALA A 279 -1.09 12.38 15.44
N HIS A 280 -2.22 12.48 16.12
CA HIS A 280 -2.62 13.70 16.81
C HIS A 280 -1.76 13.96 18.06
N GLU A 281 -1.41 12.90 18.80
CA GLU A 281 -0.61 13.01 20.02
C GLU A 281 0.88 13.25 19.73
N HIS A 282 1.42 12.62 18.68
CA HIS A 282 2.87 12.51 18.47
C HIS A 282 3.35 12.96 17.08
N GLY A 283 2.42 13.26 16.18
CA GLY A 283 2.74 13.77 14.84
C GLY A 283 3.14 15.24 14.85
N PRO A 284 3.65 15.74 13.71
CA PRO A 284 3.97 17.14 13.58
C PRO A 284 2.69 17.98 13.69
N LYS A 285 2.75 19.10 14.42
CA LYS A 285 1.70 20.14 14.42
C LYS A 285 1.72 20.88 13.09
N ILE A 286 1.47 20.18 12.00
CA ILE A 286 1.21 20.79 10.70
C ILE A 286 -0.16 21.45 10.84
N PRO A 287 -0.37 22.69 10.35
CA PRO A 287 -1.70 23.26 10.30
C PRO A 287 -2.60 22.28 9.53
N PHE A 288 -3.46 21.57 10.26
CA PHE A 288 -4.44 20.64 9.72
C PHE A 288 -5.63 21.39 9.08
N ASP A 289 -5.44 22.67 8.75
CA ASP A 289 -6.42 23.56 8.14
C ASP A 289 -6.71 23.20 6.67
N ASP A 290 -6.17 22.09 6.16
CA ASP A 290 -6.60 21.46 4.92
C ASP A 290 -7.76 20.51 5.25
N PRO A 291 -9.03 20.85 4.94
CA PRO A 291 -10.19 19.98 5.18
C PRO A 291 -10.09 18.63 4.45
N GLN A 292 -9.12 18.51 3.53
CA GLN A 292 -8.79 17.25 2.91
C GLN A 292 -8.14 16.27 3.88
N LEU A 293 -7.53 16.70 4.99
CA LEU A 293 -6.80 15.84 5.93
C LEU A 293 -7.67 15.22 7.03
N ASP A 294 -8.94 15.64 7.18
CA ASP A 294 -9.89 15.03 8.11
C ASP A 294 -10.06 13.54 7.83
N TRP A 295 -10.02 12.74 8.89
CA TRP A 295 -10.29 11.31 8.73
C TRP A 295 -11.75 11.07 8.36
N VAL A 296 -11.97 10.03 7.56
CA VAL A 296 -13.28 9.72 6.99
C VAL A 296 -13.83 8.44 7.60
N GLU A 297 -14.87 8.56 8.42
CA GLU A 297 -15.75 7.43 8.70
C GLU A 297 -16.68 7.20 7.50
N PHE A 298 -16.30 6.26 6.64
CA PHE A 298 -17.13 5.82 5.51
C PHE A 298 -17.68 4.42 5.79
N GLN A 299 -18.91 4.13 5.38
CA GLN A 299 -19.42 2.77 5.24
C GLN A 299 -20.02 2.59 3.85
N VAL A 300 -19.70 1.48 3.19
CA VAL A 300 -20.36 1.13 1.93
C VAL A 300 -21.85 0.96 2.21
N PRO A 301 -22.73 1.67 1.48
CA PRO A 301 -24.17 1.49 1.63
C PRO A 301 -24.55 0.01 1.40
N PRO A 302 -25.46 -0.58 2.20
CA PRO A 302 -25.92 -1.94 1.97
C PRO A 302 -26.50 -2.03 0.55
N GLN A 303 -26.01 -3.01 -0.23
CA GLN A 303 -26.58 -3.30 -1.55
C GLN A 303 -28.07 -3.64 -1.35
N PRO A 304 -28.99 -3.09 -2.17
CA PRO A 304 -30.35 -3.57 -2.17
C PRO A 304 -30.30 -5.06 -2.50
N SER A 305 -30.89 -5.88 -1.62
CA SER A 305 -31.06 -7.31 -1.89
C SER A 305 -31.74 -7.45 -3.24
N SER A 306 -31.07 -8.08 -4.19
CA SER A 306 -31.68 -8.42 -5.47
C SER A 306 -33.00 -9.18 -5.20
N PRO A 307 -34.12 -8.78 -5.81
CA PRO A 307 -35.42 -9.41 -5.60
C PRO A 307 -35.46 -10.88 -6.02
#